data_AF-A0A6B2UX41-F1
#
_entry.id   AF-A0A6B2UX41-F1
#
_cell.length_a   1.000
_cell.length_b   1.000
_cell.length_c   1.000
_cell.angle_alpha   90.00
_cell.angle_beta   90.00
_cell.angle_gamma   90.00
#
_symmetry.space_group_name_H-M   'P 1'
#
loop_
_entity.id
_entity.type
_entity.pdbx_description
1 polymer ?
#
loop_
_entity_poly.entity_id
_entity_poly.type
_entity_poly.pdbx_seq_one_letter_code
_entity_poly.pdbx_strand_id
1 'polypeptide(L)'
;AAPAFLAFVLALGVVVRAVVDNGLADALGHVLPGGTGLLALLGTAAVAAVLANLINNLPAVLVLLPLTAPAGPGAVLAVLLGVNIGPNLTYAGSLATLLWRRIVHQHEHGVDLKEFTRLGLLAVPAALVPAVVALWGALHVV
;
A
#
# COMPACT_ATOMS: atom_id res chain seq x y z
N ALA A 1 13.63 20.37 -13.74
CA ALA A 1 12.67 19.25 -13.87
C ALA A 1 13.43 17.93 -13.85
N ALA A 2 12.83 16.82 -13.39
CA ALA A 2 13.47 15.50 -13.29
C ALA A 2 12.94 14.53 -14.37
N PRO A 3 13.32 14.69 -15.65
CA PRO A 3 12.71 13.95 -16.77
C PRO A 3 12.92 12.43 -16.68
N ALA A 4 14.08 11.98 -16.20
CA ALA A 4 14.36 10.56 -16.00
C ALA A 4 13.43 9.93 -14.95
N PHE A 5 13.08 10.67 -13.90
CA PHE A 5 12.14 10.22 -12.88
C PHE A 5 10.72 10.09 -13.44
N LEU A 6 10.28 11.06 -14.25
CA LEU A 6 8.98 10.99 -14.93
C LEU A 6 8.90 9.80 -15.90
N ALA A 7 9.97 9.57 -16.67
CA ALA A 7 10.06 8.41 -17.56
C ALA A 7 10.02 7.09 -16.78
N PHE A 8 10.68 7.03 -15.63
CA PHE A 8 10.63 5.87 -14.73
C PHE A 8 9.22 5.60 -14.22
N VAL A 9 8.50 6.61 -13.73
CA VAL A 9 7.11 6.46 -13.26
C VAL A 9 6.20 6.00 -14.40
N LEU A 10 6.38 6.53 -15.61
CA LEU A 10 5.61 6.10 -16.79
C LEU A 10 5.91 4.64 -17.15
N ALA A 11 7.19 4.25 -17.20
CA ALA A 11 7.59 2.87 -17.48
C ALA A 11 7.04 1.90 -16.42
N LEU A 12 7.04 2.32 -15.15
CA LEU A 12 6.46 1.56 -14.05
C LEU A 12 4.96 1.34 -14.25
N GLY A 13 4.22 2.37 -14.67
CA GLY A 13 2.81 2.25 -15.02
C GLY A 13 2.56 1.27 -16.18
N VAL A 14 3.41 1.26 -17.20
CA VAL A 14 3.33 0.30 -18.33
C VAL A 14 3.57 -1.13 -17.85
N VAL A 15 4.61 -1.37 -17.05
CA VAL A 15 4.93 -2.70 -16.49
C VAL A 15 3.80 -3.19 -15.61
N VAL A 16 3.29 -2.33 -14.71
CA VAL A 16 2.16 -2.65 -13.85
C VAL A 16 0.95 -3.04 -14.67
N ARG A 17 0.62 -2.26 -15.70
CA ARG A 17 -0.51 -2.58 -16.58
C ARG A 17 -0.34 -3.92 -17.27
N ALA A 18 0.86 -4.23 -17.79
CA ALA A 18 1.13 -5.53 -18.38
C ALA A 18 0.92 -6.68 -17.38
N VAL A 19 1.36 -6.53 -16.12
CA VAL A 19 1.15 -7.56 -15.09
C VAL A 19 -0.33 -7.72 -14.73
N VAL A 20 -1.07 -6.60 -14.62
CA VAL A 20 -2.52 -6.60 -14.34
C VAL A 20 -3.29 -7.30 -15.45
N ASP A 21 -3.01 -6.95 -16.71
CA ASP A 21 -3.69 -7.49 -17.89
C ASP A 21 -3.34 -8.98 -18.15
N ASN A 22 -2.28 -9.52 -17.53
CA ASN A 22 -1.84 -10.92 -17.64
C ASN A 22 -2.23 -11.78 -16.42
N GLY A 23 -3.31 -11.43 -15.71
CA GLY A 23 -3.96 -12.32 -14.72
C GLY A 23 -3.83 -11.90 -13.26
N LEU A 24 -3.06 -10.84 -12.94
CA LEU A 24 -3.03 -10.30 -11.58
C LEU A 24 -4.39 -9.66 -11.22
N ALA A 25 -5.09 -9.04 -12.18
CA ALA A 25 -6.42 -8.50 -11.96
C ALA A 25 -7.39 -9.59 -11.47
N ASP A 26 -7.42 -10.73 -12.16
CA ASP A 26 -8.32 -11.85 -11.83
C ASP A 26 -7.97 -12.46 -10.47
N ALA A 27 -6.68 -12.66 -10.21
CA ALA A 27 -6.21 -13.14 -8.92
C ALA A 27 -6.62 -12.21 -7.76
N LEU A 28 -6.44 -10.90 -7.93
CA LEU A 28 -6.84 -9.91 -6.93
C LEU A 28 -8.36 -9.79 -6.80
N GLY A 29 -9.12 -9.98 -7.88
CA GLY A 29 -10.58 -10.01 -7.86
C GLY A 29 -11.15 -11.11 -6.96
N HIS A 30 -10.44 -12.23 -6.78
CA HIS A 30 -10.84 -13.30 -5.85
C HIS A 30 -10.49 -13.02 -4.39
N VAL A 31 -9.51 -12.15 -4.14
CA VAL A 31 -9.00 -11.87 -2.77
C VAL A 31 -9.61 -10.58 -2.22
N LEU A 32 -9.93 -9.61 -3.08
CA LEU A 32 -10.54 -8.35 -2.67
C LEU A 32 -11.97 -8.60 -2.16
N PRO A 33 -12.26 -8.29 -0.89
CA PRO A 33 -13.59 -8.46 -0.34
C PRO A 33 -14.60 -7.54 -1.02
N GLY A 34 -15.80 -8.05 -1.27
CA GLY A 34 -16.93 -7.23 -1.69
C GLY A 34 -17.58 -6.49 -0.52
N GLY A 35 -18.06 -5.27 -0.77
CA GLY A 35 -18.90 -4.50 0.14
C GLY A 35 -18.16 -3.46 1.00
N THR A 36 -18.93 -2.79 1.86
CA THR A 36 -18.47 -1.64 2.68
C THR A 36 -18.48 -1.92 4.18
N GLY A 37 -18.75 -3.17 4.59
CA GLY A 37 -18.69 -3.59 5.98
C GLY A 37 -17.26 -3.51 6.54
N LEU A 38 -17.13 -3.38 7.86
CA LEU A 38 -15.83 -3.22 8.53
C LEU A 38 -14.81 -4.30 8.12
N LEU A 39 -15.23 -5.57 8.07
CA LEU A 39 -14.35 -6.68 7.67
C LEU A 39 -13.92 -6.58 6.19
N ALA A 40 -14.79 -6.10 5.31
CA ALA A 40 -14.47 -5.91 3.90
C ALA A 40 -13.45 -4.78 3.69
N LEU A 41 -13.60 -3.68 4.45
CA LEU A 41 -12.65 -2.58 4.44
C LEU A 41 -11.30 -2.98 5.05
N LEU A 42 -11.31 -3.74 6.17
CA LEU A 42 -10.08 -4.27 6.77
C LEU A 42 -9.35 -5.22 5.82
N GLY A 43 -10.08 -6.12 5.16
CA GLY A 43 -9.50 -7.03 4.17
C GLY A 43 -8.92 -6.29 2.97
N THR A 44 -9.65 -5.31 2.42
CA THR A 44 -9.16 -4.46 1.32
C THR A 44 -7.88 -3.72 1.72
N ALA A 45 -7.86 -3.10 2.90
CA ALA A 45 -6.69 -2.38 3.40
C ALA A 45 -5.50 -3.32 3.68
N ALA A 46 -5.75 -4.53 4.16
CA ALA A 46 -4.72 -5.54 4.38
C ALA A 46 -4.11 -6.03 3.06
N VAL A 47 -4.93 -6.34 2.05
CA VAL A 47 -4.46 -6.71 0.71
C VAL A 47 -3.60 -5.59 0.12
N ALA A 48 -4.07 -4.34 0.23
CA ALA A 48 -3.32 -3.17 -0.21
C ALA A 48 -1.97 -3.01 0.50
N ALA A 49 -1.93 -3.20 1.83
CA ALA A 49 -0.71 -3.13 2.62
C ALA A 49 0.30 -4.23 2.24
N VAL A 50 -0.17 -5.46 2.02
CA VAL A 50 0.66 -6.59 1.58
C VAL A 50 1.23 -6.31 0.19
N LEU A 51 0.38 -5.94 -0.77
CA LEU A 51 0.80 -5.67 -2.14
C LEU A 51 1.83 -4.52 -2.18
N ALA A 52 1.61 -3.46 -1.39
CA ALA A 52 2.54 -2.34 -1.31
C ALA A 52 3.91 -2.72 -0.73
N ASN A 53 4.01 -3.76 0.11
CA ASN A 53 5.32 -4.28 0.55
C ASN A 53 5.98 -5.18 -0.50
N LEU A 54 5.21 -5.86 -1.34
CA LEU A 54 5.73 -6.74 -2.39
C LEU A 54 6.24 -5.96 -3.61
N ILE A 55 5.49 -4.95 -4.04
CA ILE A 55 5.75 -4.24 -5.29
C ILE A 55 5.87 -2.72 -5.14
N ASN A 56 5.97 -2.20 -3.92
CA ASN A 56 5.99 -0.76 -3.58
C ASN A 56 4.61 -0.08 -3.63
N ASN A 57 4.47 1.07 -2.96
CA ASN A 57 3.19 1.76 -2.81
C ASN A 57 2.64 2.33 -4.13
N LEU A 58 3.48 2.92 -4.99
CA LEU A 58 3.02 3.52 -6.25
C LEU A 58 2.47 2.46 -7.22
N PRO A 59 3.16 1.34 -7.52
CA PRO A 59 2.60 0.24 -8.30
C PRO A 59 1.32 -0.34 -7.70
N ALA A 60 1.30 -0.58 -6.39
CA ALA A 60 0.12 -1.12 -5.73
C ALA A 60 -1.12 -0.23 -5.88
N VAL A 61 -0.95 1.10 -5.81
CA VAL A 61 -2.01 2.07 -6.10
C VAL A 61 -2.54 1.92 -7.52
N LEU A 62 -1.63 1.85 -8.52
CA LEU A 62 -2.01 1.73 -9.93
C LEU A 62 -2.73 0.41 -10.23
N VAL A 63 -2.41 -0.66 -9.52
CA VAL A 63 -3.10 -1.96 -9.62
C VAL A 63 -4.49 -1.92 -8.96
N LEU A 64 -4.58 -1.44 -7.71
CA LEU A 64 -5.75 -1.66 -6.87
C LEU A 64 -6.86 -0.63 -7.06
N LEU A 65 -6.54 0.61 -7.43
CA LEU A 65 -7.56 1.65 -7.61
C LEU A 65 -8.57 1.30 -8.71
N PRO A 66 -8.16 0.85 -9.93
CA PRO A 66 -9.13 0.46 -10.95
C PRO A 66 -10.04 -0.69 -10.53
N LEU A 67 -9.53 -1.62 -9.71
CA LEU A 67 -10.27 -2.79 -9.23
C LEU A 67 -11.28 -2.43 -8.12
N THR A 68 -10.97 -1.43 -7.30
CA THR A 68 -11.79 -1.05 -6.14
C THR A 68 -12.69 0.15 -6.39
N ALA A 69 -12.40 0.97 -7.41
CA ALA A 69 -13.24 2.11 -7.78
C ALA A 69 -14.72 1.75 -8.01
N PRO A 70 -15.07 0.64 -8.68
CA PRO A 70 -16.48 0.24 -8.86
C PRO A 70 -17.19 -0.11 -7.54
N ALA A 71 -16.46 -0.53 -6.51
CA ALA A 71 -17.00 -0.85 -5.19
C ALA A 71 -17.28 0.42 -4.33
N GLY A 72 -16.90 1.60 -4.84
CA GLY A 72 -17.24 2.88 -4.26
C GLY A 72 -16.13 3.51 -3.38
N PRO A 73 -16.37 4.73 -2.87
CA PRO A 73 -15.35 5.53 -2.20
C PRO A 73 -14.73 4.85 -0.97
N GLY A 74 -15.51 4.07 -0.21
CA GLY A 74 -15.02 3.35 0.96
C GLY A 74 -13.91 2.35 0.63
N ALA A 75 -14.08 1.56 -0.44
CA ALA A 75 -13.08 0.61 -0.89
C ALA A 75 -11.80 1.32 -1.38
N VAL A 76 -11.96 2.41 -2.14
CA VAL A 76 -10.84 3.26 -2.59
C VAL A 76 -10.06 3.82 -1.40
N LEU A 77 -10.74 4.38 -0.41
CA LEU A 77 -10.10 4.94 0.79
C LEU A 77 -9.41 3.85 1.62
N ALA A 78 -9.99 2.64 1.72
CA ALA A 78 -9.35 1.50 2.38
C ALA A 78 -8.05 1.09 1.66
N VAL A 79 -8.05 1.06 0.32
CA VAL A 79 -6.82 0.84 -0.46
C VAL A 79 -5.79 1.93 -0.15
N LEU A 80 -6.18 3.20 -0.17
CA LEU A 80 -5.28 4.32 0.10
C LEU A 80 -4.68 4.27 1.51
N LEU A 81 -5.44 3.84 2.52
CA LEU A 81 -4.90 3.57 3.86
C LEU A 81 -3.86 2.44 3.82
N GLY A 82 -4.20 1.31 3.21
CA GLY A 82 -3.33 0.15 3.12
C GLY A 82 -2.00 0.43 2.41
N VAL A 83 -2.04 1.04 1.23
CA VAL A 83 -0.84 1.34 0.43
C VAL A 83 0.06 2.42 1.03
N ASN A 84 -0.44 3.27 1.94
CA ASN A 84 0.39 4.31 2.58
C ASN A 84 0.90 3.89 3.96
N ILE A 85 0.12 3.13 4.73
CA ILE A 85 0.51 2.67 6.07
C ILE A 85 1.32 1.37 5.97
N GLY A 86 0.90 0.46 5.10
CA GLY A 86 1.49 -0.86 4.90
C GLY A 86 2.99 -0.88 4.64
N PRO A 87 3.53 -0.06 3.73
CA PRO A 87 4.96 0.01 3.43
C PRO A 87 5.91 0.17 4.61
N ASN A 88 5.42 0.59 5.78
CA ASN A 88 6.24 0.69 6.99
C ASN A 88 6.55 -0.67 7.64
N LEU A 89 6.00 -1.79 7.12
CA LEU A 89 6.33 -3.15 7.57
C LEU A 89 7.76 -3.56 7.21
N THR A 90 8.26 -3.09 6.06
CA THR A 90 9.58 -3.48 5.54
C THR A 90 10.33 -2.28 4.97
N TYR A 91 11.66 -2.31 5.00
CA TYR A 91 12.47 -1.20 4.49
C TYR A 91 12.30 -0.97 2.96
N ALA A 92 11.94 -2.04 2.22
CA ALA A 92 11.74 -2.00 0.77
C ALA A 92 10.34 -1.51 0.36
N GLY A 93 9.40 -1.43 1.31
CA GLY A 93 8.00 -1.11 1.04
C GLY A 93 7.81 0.28 0.43
N SER A 94 8.70 1.24 0.69
CA SER A 94 8.62 2.58 0.11
C SER A 94 9.98 3.14 -0.33
N LEU A 95 9.95 4.08 -1.28
CA LEU A 95 11.16 4.83 -1.65
C LEU A 95 11.65 5.72 -0.50
N ALA A 96 10.73 6.23 0.33
CA ALA A 96 11.08 7.09 1.46
C ALA A 96 11.92 6.34 2.51
N THR A 97 11.56 5.10 2.85
CA THR A 97 12.33 4.26 3.79
C THR A 97 13.72 3.91 3.24
N LEU A 98 13.85 3.71 1.91
CA LEU A 98 15.14 3.49 1.26
C LEU A 98 16.03 4.75 1.27
N LEU A 99 15.46 5.92 0.98
CA LEU A 99 16.18 7.19 1.04
C LEU A 99 16.63 7.52 2.46
N TRP A 100 15.75 7.34 3.44
CA TRP A 100 16.07 7.51 4.85
C TRP A 100 17.24 6.61 5.26
N ARG A 101 17.16 5.30 4.95
CA ARG A 101 18.25 4.36 5.26
C ARG A 101 19.57 4.77 4.62
N ARG A 102 19.54 5.24 3.35
CA ARG A 102 20.74 5.72 2.66
C ARG A 102 21.37 6.91 3.40
N ILE A 103 20.56 7.86 3.86
CA ILE A 103 21.02 9.04 4.59
C ILE A 103 21.59 8.64 5.95
N VAL A 104 20.94 7.76 6.69
CA VAL A 104 21.39 7.31 8.02
C VAL A 104 22.72 6.54 7.93
N HIS A 105 22.87 5.69 6.92
CA HIS A 105 24.14 5.03 6.63
C HIS A 105 25.26 6.03 6.27
N GLN A 106 24.96 7.13 5.59
CA GLN A 106 25.95 8.20 5.30
C GLN A 106 26.44 8.94 6.55
N HIS A 107 25.68 8.86 7.65
CA HIS A 107 26.04 9.45 8.94
C HIS A 107 26.57 8.41 9.94
N GLU A 108 27.06 7.26 9.46
CA GLU A 108 27.69 6.19 10.28
C GLU A 108 26.76 5.58 11.36
N HIS A 109 25.45 5.81 11.26
CA HIS A 109 24.47 5.19 12.15
C HIS A 109 24.00 3.86 11.56
N GLY A 110 24.29 2.76 12.26
CA GLY A 110 23.78 1.44 11.91
C GLY A 110 22.31 1.29 12.30
N VAL A 111 21.44 1.02 11.33
CA VAL A 111 20.04 0.67 11.58
C VAL A 111 19.89 -0.85 11.53
N ASP A 112 19.42 -1.46 12.62
CA ASP A 112 19.07 -2.88 12.61
C ASP A 112 17.76 -3.09 11.84
N LEU A 113 17.84 -3.80 10.71
CA LEU A 113 16.68 -4.15 9.88
C LEU A 113 15.66 -4.99 10.66
N LYS A 114 16.11 -5.83 11.58
CA LYS A 114 15.23 -6.69 12.39
C LYS A 114 14.43 -5.85 13.37
N GLU A 115 15.06 -4.86 14.01
CA GLU A 115 14.39 -3.92 14.89
C GLU A 115 13.35 -3.10 14.11
N PHE A 116 13.73 -2.54 12.95
CA PHE A 116 12.81 -1.80 12.09
C PHE A 116 11.58 -2.64 11.73
N THR A 117 11.77 -3.87 11.24
CA THR A 117 10.64 -4.73 10.87
C THR A 117 9.81 -5.18 12.07
N ARG A 118 10.40 -5.42 13.25
CA ARG A 118 9.62 -5.69 14.48
C ARG A 118 8.74 -4.51 14.87
N LEU A 119 9.28 -3.29 14.81
CA LEU A 119 8.50 -2.09 15.09
C LEU A 119 7.42 -1.89 14.03
N GLY A 120 7.73 -2.12 12.76
CA GLY A 120 6.76 -2.08 11.66
C GLY A 120 5.62 -3.07 11.85
N LEU A 121 5.90 -4.31 12.28
CA LEU A 121 4.90 -5.34 12.58
C LEU A 121 3.94 -4.95 13.72
N LEU A 122 4.33 -4.01 14.58
CA LEU A 122 3.46 -3.48 15.63
C LEU A 122 2.76 -2.19 15.18
N ALA A 123 3.51 -1.25 14.62
CA ALA A 123 3.04 0.06 14.23
C ALA A 123 2.01 0.00 13.08
N VAL A 124 2.22 -0.87 12.09
CA VAL A 124 1.32 -0.96 10.94
C VAL A 124 -0.06 -1.47 11.35
N PRO A 125 -0.22 -2.60 12.07
CA PRO A 125 -1.54 -2.99 12.56
C PRO A 125 -2.15 -1.97 13.53
N ALA A 126 -1.34 -1.39 14.42
CA ALA A 126 -1.80 -0.40 15.39
C ALA A 126 -2.28 0.92 14.74
N ALA A 127 -1.79 1.26 13.55
CA ALA A 127 -2.25 2.42 12.78
C ALA A 127 -3.38 2.06 11.80
N LEU A 128 -3.23 0.94 11.07
CA LEU A 128 -4.14 0.56 10.00
C LEU A 128 -5.52 0.16 10.53
N VAL A 129 -5.58 -0.62 11.61
CA VAL A 129 -6.88 -1.08 12.16
C VAL A 129 -7.72 0.10 12.65
N PRO A 130 -7.21 1.01 13.51
CA PRO A 130 -8.00 2.18 13.92
C PRO A 130 -8.36 3.11 12.76
N ALA A 131 -7.48 3.28 11.76
CA ALA A 131 -7.78 4.11 10.59
C ALA A 131 -8.95 3.53 9.78
N VAL A 132 -8.99 2.20 9.59
CA VAL A 132 -10.10 1.53 8.89
C VAL A 132 -11.37 1.56 9.73
N VAL A 133 -11.29 1.40 11.06
CA VAL A 133 -12.45 1.55 11.96
C VAL A 133 -13.01 2.97 11.88
N ALA A 134 -12.15 3.99 11.87
CA ALA A 134 -12.56 5.39 11.71
C ALA A 134 -13.20 5.64 10.34
N LEU A 135 -12.64 5.08 9.27
CA LEU A 135 -13.24 5.12 7.92
C LEU A 135 -14.62 4.48 7.91
N TRP A 136 -14.75 3.27 8.46
CA TRP A 136 -16.02 2.56 8.54
C TRP A 136 -17.06 3.38 9.31
N GLY A 137 -16.68 3.94 10.47
CA GLY A 137 -17.55 4.81 11.25
C GLY A 137 -17.99 6.05 10.46
N ALA A 138 -17.05 6.72 9.77
CA ALA A 138 -17.36 7.89 8.94
C ALA A 138 -18.35 7.58 7.82
N LEU A 139 -18.31 6.39 7.24
CA LEU A 139 -19.25 5.96 6.19
C LEU A 139 -20.67 5.66 6.72
N HIS A 140 -20.87 5.50 8.03
CA HIS A 140 -22.16 5.17 8.64
C HIS A 140 -22.78 6.32 9.44
N VAL A 141 -21.96 7.31 9.82
CA VAL A 141 -22.40 8.46 10.62
C VAL A 141 -22.79 9.66 9.75
N VAL A 142 -22.29 9.73 8.52
CA VAL A 142 -22.53 10.82 7.56
C VAL A 142 -23.59 10.45 6.54
#